data_AF-A0A964ASG8-F1
#
_entry.id   AF-A0A964ASG8-F1
#
_cell.length_a   1.000
_cell.length_b   1.000
_cell.length_c   1.000
_cell.angle_alpha   90.00
_cell.angle_beta   90.00
_cell.angle_gamma   90.00
#
_symmetry.space_group_name_H-M   'P 1'
#
loop_
_entity.id
_entity.type
_entity.pdbx_description
1 polymer ?
#
loop_
_entity_poly.entity_id
_entity_poly.type
_entity_poly.pdbx_seq_one_letter_code
_entity_poly.pdbx_strand_id
1 'polypeptide(L)'
;MPLLLALLSCTTAITSTFLTCEVDLAAVEPAAALPGDAITLTAGPLTESWDTAVLIGSERAEVVSLDRTGCEECDSCRVSYACDVCSDCDACDALCVSTCVETVTVLVPDLGAGPTAISMFNTHGGSKRLDFTVLSTGGDDTGDTAGDDTADTSGGDSDSE
;
A
#
# COMPACT_ATOMS: atom_id res chain seq x y z
N MET A 1 -66.22 -2.79 19.91
CA MET A 1 -65.01 -3.32 19.25
C MET A 1 -63.88 -2.34 19.51
N PRO A 2 -62.99 -2.62 20.48
CA PRO A 2 -61.88 -1.74 20.78
C PRO A 2 -60.77 -1.92 19.73
N LEU A 3 -60.33 -0.79 19.19
CA LEU A 3 -59.27 -0.61 18.21
C LEU A 3 -57.91 -0.87 18.90
N LEU A 4 -57.24 -1.97 18.54
CA LEU A 4 -55.92 -2.32 19.06
C LEU A 4 -54.86 -1.50 18.32
N LEU A 5 -54.36 -0.45 18.98
CA LEU A 5 -53.31 0.43 18.46
C LEU A 5 -51.94 -0.21 18.74
N ALA A 6 -51.36 -0.88 17.74
CA ALA A 6 -50.02 -1.43 17.82
C ALA A 6 -48.97 -0.31 17.72
N LEU A 7 -48.33 0.02 18.84
CA LEU A 7 -47.22 0.96 18.90
C LEU A 7 -45.96 0.29 18.29
N LEU A 8 -45.60 0.71 17.08
CA LEU A 8 -44.30 0.44 16.47
C LEU A 8 -43.24 1.26 17.23
N SER A 9 -42.54 0.63 18.18
CA SER A 9 -41.35 1.21 18.78
C SER A 9 -40.22 1.19 17.74
N CYS A 10 -39.90 2.36 17.19
CA CYS A 10 -38.71 2.56 16.37
C CYS A 10 -37.48 2.49 17.30
N THR A 11 -36.78 1.36 17.34
CA THR A 11 -35.47 1.27 17.99
C THR A 11 -34.50 2.16 17.22
N THR A 12 -34.16 3.31 17.79
CA THR A 12 -33.08 4.16 17.28
C THR A 12 -31.79 3.36 17.34
N ALA A 13 -31.28 2.94 16.18
CA ALA A 13 -29.96 2.36 16.11
C ALA A 13 -28.96 3.46 16.52
N ILE A 14 -28.33 3.29 17.68
CA ILE A 14 -27.19 4.12 18.07
C ILE A 14 -26.05 3.67 17.16
N THR A 15 -25.81 4.42 16.08
CA THR A 15 -24.57 4.29 15.32
C THR A 15 -23.46 4.83 16.21
N SER A 16 -22.77 3.94 16.92
CA SER A 16 -21.49 4.28 17.54
C SER A 16 -20.52 4.55 16.39
N THR A 17 -20.23 5.83 16.15
CA THR A 17 -19.08 6.23 15.34
C THR A 17 -17.84 5.93 16.18
N PHE A 18 -17.29 4.74 15.99
CA PHE A 18 -15.94 4.44 16.47
C PHE A 18 -14.99 5.41 15.78
N LEU A 19 -14.23 6.20 16.54
CA LEU A 19 -13.10 6.94 16.00
C LEU A 19 -12.07 5.92 15.53
N THR A 20 -12.09 5.57 14.25
CA THR A 20 -11.01 4.83 13.60
C THR A 20 -9.89 5.81 13.35
N CYS A 21 -8.70 5.53 13.87
CA CYS A 21 -7.50 6.23 13.47
C CYS A 21 -7.20 5.88 12.01
N GLU A 22 -6.89 6.88 11.21
CA GLU A 22 -6.34 6.60 9.88
C GLU A 22 -4.91 6.06 10.05
N VAL A 23 -4.57 4.98 9.34
CA VAL A 23 -3.16 4.57 9.22
C VAL A 23 -2.50 5.54 8.26
N ASP A 24 -1.46 6.23 8.68
CA ASP A 24 -0.67 7.07 7.79
C ASP A 24 0.32 6.18 7.03
N LEU A 25 0.22 6.17 5.70
CA LEU A 25 1.13 5.45 4.81
C LEU A 25 2.03 6.48 4.14
N ALA A 26 3.19 6.75 4.75
CA ALA A 26 4.02 7.90 4.43
C ALA A 26 4.90 7.70 3.19
N ALA A 27 5.46 6.50 3.01
CA ALA A 27 6.40 6.24 1.93
C ALA A 27 6.43 4.77 1.50
N VAL A 28 6.91 4.53 0.28
CA VAL A 28 7.21 3.21 -0.29
C VAL A 28 8.56 3.25 -0.98
N GLU A 29 9.40 2.23 -0.74
CA GLU A 29 10.69 2.07 -1.37
C GLU A 29 10.96 0.61 -1.78
N PRO A 30 11.32 0.34 -3.05
CA PRO A 30 11.28 1.27 -4.20
C PRO A 30 9.85 1.66 -4.60
N ALA A 31 9.67 2.78 -5.32
CA ALA A 31 8.35 3.23 -5.82
C ALA A 31 7.81 2.40 -7.01
N ALA A 32 8.61 1.48 -7.53
CA ALA A 32 8.22 0.51 -8.55
C ALA A 32 9.02 -0.79 -8.37
N ALA A 33 8.38 -1.93 -8.58
CA ALA A 33 9.03 -3.25 -8.49
C ALA A 33 8.33 -4.32 -9.33
N LEU A 34 9.00 -5.45 -9.58
CA LEU A 34 8.44 -6.60 -10.27
C LEU A 34 7.56 -7.43 -9.30
N PRO A 35 6.60 -8.23 -9.82
CA PRO A 35 5.96 -9.26 -9.02
C PRO A 35 6.97 -10.18 -8.32
N GLY A 36 6.76 -10.43 -7.02
CA GLY A 36 7.64 -11.21 -6.16
C GLY A 36 8.76 -10.41 -5.49
N ASP A 37 9.05 -9.18 -5.93
CA ASP A 37 10.03 -8.32 -5.27
C ASP A 37 9.53 -7.89 -3.89
N ALA A 38 10.47 -7.73 -2.95
CA ALA A 38 10.19 -7.14 -1.65
C ALA A 38 10.24 -5.61 -1.74
N ILE A 39 9.21 -4.95 -1.22
CA ILE A 39 9.16 -3.49 -1.03
C ILE A 39 9.00 -3.16 0.45
N THR A 40 9.49 -2.01 0.87
CA THR A 40 9.37 -1.51 2.24
C THR A 40 8.42 -0.32 2.28
N LEU A 41 7.46 -0.36 3.19
CA LEU A 41 6.48 0.69 3.46
C LEU A 41 6.82 1.35 4.79
N THR A 42 6.86 2.67 4.84
CA THR A 42 6.90 3.43 6.09
C THR A 42 5.49 3.86 6.43
N ALA A 43 4.96 3.43 7.57
CA ALA A 43 3.59 3.68 7.97
C ALA A 43 3.44 3.79 9.49
N GLY A 44 2.34 4.34 9.99
CA GLY A 44 2.04 4.35 11.42
C GLY A 44 0.61 4.84 11.73
N PRO A 45 0.03 4.49 12.88
CA PRO A 45 0.54 3.57 13.88
C PRO A 45 0.46 2.11 13.41
N LEU A 46 1.53 1.32 13.63
CA LEU A 46 1.53 -0.13 13.40
C LEU A 46 1.37 -0.91 14.72
N THR A 47 0.78 -2.10 14.59
CA THR A 47 0.49 -2.99 15.72
C THR A 47 1.29 -4.27 15.57
N GLU A 48 0.71 -5.27 14.90
CA GLU A 48 1.30 -6.59 14.77
C GLU A 48 1.16 -7.07 13.33
N SER A 49 1.91 -8.11 12.96
CA SER A 49 1.85 -8.64 11.59
C SER A 49 0.52 -9.35 11.30
N TRP A 50 -0.14 -9.93 12.31
CA TRP A 50 -1.34 -10.75 12.14
C TRP A 50 -2.62 -9.92 11.92
N ASP A 51 -2.66 -8.66 12.35
CA ASP A 51 -3.77 -7.74 12.06
C ASP A 51 -3.46 -6.79 10.90
N THR A 52 -2.24 -6.77 10.39
CA THR A 52 -1.85 -5.95 9.25
C THR A 52 -2.22 -6.63 7.92
N ALA A 53 -2.88 -5.88 7.05
CA ALA A 53 -3.15 -6.27 5.67
C ALA A 53 -2.73 -5.15 4.71
N VAL A 54 -1.99 -5.52 3.67
CA VAL A 54 -1.57 -4.60 2.62
C VAL A 54 -2.18 -5.04 1.30
N LEU A 55 -2.79 -4.09 0.58
CA LEU A 55 -3.28 -4.29 -0.78
C LEU A 55 -2.41 -3.50 -1.75
N ILE A 56 -2.02 -4.14 -2.85
CA ILE A 56 -1.39 -3.49 -4.01
C ILE A 56 -2.39 -3.64 -5.16
N GLY A 57 -2.96 -2.52 -5.63
CA GLY A 57 -4.14 -2.55 -6.50
C GLY A 57 -5.34 -3.19 -5.82
N SER A 58 -5.80 -4.33 -6.35
CA SER A 58 -6.90 -5.12 -5.79
C SER A 58 -6.47 -6.40 -5.09
N GLU A 59 -5.16 -6.71 -5.09
CA GLU A 59 -4.62 -7.98 -4.57
C GLU A 59 -3.96 -7.79 -3.21
N ARG A 60 -4.06 -8.81 -2.37
CA ARG A 60 -3.43 -8.82 -1.04
C ARG A 60 -1.95 -9.19 -1.17
N ALA A 61 -1.08 -8.31 -0.72
CA ALA A 61 0.35 -8.56 -0.62
C ALA A 61 0.67 -9.42 0.61
N GLU A 62 1.71 -10.24 0.50
CA GLU A 62 2.24 -11.02 1.63
C GLU A 62 3.07 -10.11 2.52
N VAL A 63 2.75 -10.05 3.82
CA VAL A 63 3.54 -9.33 4.82
C VAL A 63 4.68 -10.23 5.29
N VAL A 64 5.91 -9.85 4.97
CA VAL A 64 7.13 -10.61 5.30
C VAL A 64 7.62 -10.26 6.70
N SER A 65 7.70 -8.97 7.00
CA SER A 65 8.18 -8.47 8.28
C SER A 65 7.55 -7.14 8.63
N LEU A 66 7.49 -6.87 9.93
CA LEU A 66 7.08 -5.59 10.51
C LEU A 66 8.15 -5.23 11.54
N ASP A 67 8.69 -4.02 11.44
CA ASP A 67 9.71 -3.50 12.33
C ASP A 67 9.25 -2.17 12.94
N ARG A 68 9.45 -2.01 14.25
CA ARG A 68 9.13 -0.81 15.03
C ARG A 68 10.39 -0.39 15.77
N THR A 69 11.16 0.53 15.18
CA THR A 69 12.43 0.99 15.74
C THR A 69 12.22 2.28 16.53
N GLY A 70 12.66 2.31 17.80
CA GLY A 70 12.64 3.53 18.64
C GLY A 70 11.26 3.91 19.19
N CYS A 71 10.32 2.97 19.20
CA CYS A 71 8.93 3.19 19.60
C CYS A 71 8.68 3.02 21.10
N GLU A 72 9.65 2.51 21.87
CA GLU A 72 9.46 2.13 23.28
C GLU A 72 9.10 3.33 24.18
N GLU A 73 9.70 4.50 23.92
CA GLU A 73 9.43 5.72 24.68
C GLU A 73 8.03 6.27 24.37
N CYS A 74 7.63 6.25 23.09
CA CYS A 74 6.29 6.61 22.62
C CYS A 74 5.22 5.67 23.22
N ASP A 75 5.44 4.36 23.15
CA ASP A 75 4.53 3.35 23.70
C ASP A 75 4.36 3.53 25.22
N SER A 76 5.47 3.77 25.93
CA SER A 76 5.46 4.02 27.38
C SER A 76 4.72 5.31 27.74
N CYS A 77 4.88 6.37 26.93
CA CYS A 77 4.15 7.62 27.09
C CYS A 77 2.64 7.37 26.97
N ARG A 78 2.19 6.69 25.91
CA ARG A 78 0.77 6.40 25.68
C ARG A 78 0.15 5.60 26.82
N VAL A 79 0.84 4.57 27.31
CA VAL A 79 0.38 3.79 28.48
C VAL A 79 0.29 4.65 29.73
N SER A 80 1.28 5.52 29.98
CA SER A 80 1.33 6.36 31.19
C SER A 80 0.21 7.41 31.24
N TYR A 81 -0.17 7.95 30.08
CA TYR A 81 -1.26 8.91 29.95
C TYR A 81 -2.62 8.26 29.73
N ALA A 82 -2.69 6.93 29.71
CA ALA A 82 -3.89 6.16 29.35
C ALA A 82 -4.50 6.66 28.02
N CYS A 83 -3.64 7.05 27.09
CA CYS A 83 -4.03 7.43 25.75
C CYS A 83 -4.28 6.16 24.96
N ASP A 84 -5.54 5.93 24.57
CA ASP A 84 -5.81 5.00 23.48
C ASP A 84 -5.19 5.55 22.20
N VAL A 85 -4.84 4.67 21.25
CA VAL A 85 -4.20 5.07 19.98
C VAL A 85 -5.01 6.12 19.21
N CYS A 86 -6.33 6.18 19.45
CA CYS A 86 -7.26 7.14 18.82
C CYS A 86 -7.77 8.24 19.74
N SER A 87 -7.16 8.40 20.91
CA SER A 87 -7.41 9.55 21.77
C SER A 87 -6.41 10.66 21.49
N ASP A 88 -6.83 11.89 21.71
CA ASP A 88 -5.97 13.07 21.63
C ASP A 88 -4.84 12.94 22.66
N CYS A 89 -3.61 12.77 22.18
CA CYS A 89 -2.42 12.56 22.97
C CYS A 89 -1.23 13.34 22.42
N ASP A 90 -1.45 14.62 22.10
CA ASP A 90 -0.48 15.55 21.49
C ASP A 90 0.96 15.38 22.00
N ALA A 91 1.14 15.24 23.32
CA ALA A 91 2.44 15.10 23.95
C ALA A 91 3.17 13.80 23.55
N CYS A 92 2.45 12.67 23.47
CA CYS A 92 3.03 11.41 23.03
C CYS A 92 3.14 11.36 21.50
N ASP A 93 2.20 11.95 20.76
CA ASP A 93 2.24 11.93 19.29
C ASP A 93 3.47 12.67 18.74
N ALA A 94 3.84 13.81 19.32
CA ALA A 94 5.08 14.50 18.98
C ALA A 94 6.33 13.63 19.24
N LEU A 95 6.33 12.84 20.32
CA LEU A 95 7.40 11.90 20.63
C LEU A 95 7.45 10.78 19.58
N CYS A 96 6.31 10.13 19.31
CA CYS A 96 6.17 9.05 18.33
C CYS A 96 6.68 9.47 16.95
N VAL A 97 6.28 10.65 16.44
CA VAL A 97 6.74 11.16 15.15
C VAL A 97 8.27 11.36 15.10
N SER A 98 8.90 11.64 16.24
CA SER A 98 10.33 11.96 16.31
C SER A 98 11.23 10.75 16.58
N THR A 99 10.73 9.71 17.25
CA THR A 99 11.56 8.57 17.69
C THR A 99 11.13 7.23 17.10
N CYS A 100 9.84 7.07 16.78
CA CYS A 100 9.26 5.80 16.33
C CYS A 100 9.23 5.76 14.81
N VAL A 101 10.03 4.86 14.23
CA VAL A 101 10.00 4.55 12.81
C VAL A 101 9.44 3.15 12.65
N GLU A 102 8.28 3.05 12.02
CA GLU A 102 7.62 1.77 11.79
C GLU A 102 7.62 1.45 10.30
N THR A 103 8.01 0.22 9.96
CA THR A 103 8.12 -0.25 8.59
C THR A 103 7.49 -1.62 8.41
N VAL A 104 6.92 -1.85 7.22
CA VAL A 104 6.39 -3.15 6.80
C VAL A 104 7.06 -3.55 5.49
N THR A 105 7.64 -4.73 5.45
CA THR A 105 8.13 -5.33 4.21
C THR A 105 7.08 -6.26 3.65
N VAL A 106 6.72 -6.08 2.39
CA VAL A 106 5.75 -6.92 1.69
C VAL A 106 6.29 -7.40 0.35
N LEU A 107 5.77 -8.53 -0.14
CA LEU A 107 6.03 -8.99 -1.51
C LEU A 107 4.98 -8.43 -2.46
N VAL A 108 5.43 -7.94 -3.62
CA VAL A 108 4.52 -7.50 -4.69
C VAL A 108 3.78 -8.73 -5.24
N PRO A 109 2.44 -8.76 -5.24
CA PRO A 109 1.69 -9.89 -5.76
C PRO A 109 1.79 -9.99 -7.29
N ASP A 110 1.39 -11.13 -7.85
CA ASP A 110 1.35 -11.38 -9.30
C ASP A 110 0.27 -10.53 -9.99
N LEU A 111 0.64 -9.30 -10.33
CA LEU A 111 -0.20 -8.29 -10.95
C LEU A 111 0.31 -7.92 -12.34
N GLY A 112 -0.62 -7.49 -13.21
CA GLY A 112 -0.25 -6.87 -14.48
C GLY A 112 0.55 -5.58 -14.28
N ALA A 113 1.52 -5.34 -15.16
CA ALA A 113 2.34 -4.14 -15.12
C ALA A 113 1.51 -2.85 -15.33
N GLY A 114 1.94 -1.77 -14.68
CA GLY A 114 1.33 -0.45 -14.80
C GLY A 114 1.20 0.30 -13.48
N PRO A 115 0.68 1.54 -13.55
CA PRO A 115 0.41 2.34 -12.35
C PRO A 115 -0.71 1.72 -11.52
N THR A 116 -0.54 1.72 -10.22
CA THR A 116 -1.48 1.22 -9.22
C THR A 116 -1.35 2.02 -7.92
N ALA A 117 -2.00 1.58 -6.85
CA ALA A 117 -1.84 2.16 -5.53
C ALA A 117 -1.74 1.10 -4.45
N ILE A 118 -1.06 1.46 -3.36
CA ILE A 118 -0.94 0.68 -2.14
C ILE A 118 -1.92 1.23 -1.11
N SER A 119 -2.58 0.34 -0.38
CA SER A 119 -3.35 0.70 0.81
C SER A 119 -3.05 -0.31 1.92
N MET A 120 -3.04 0.17 3.16
CA MET A 120 -2.77 -0.63 4.35
C MET A 120 -3.98 -0.58 5.28
N PHE A 121 -4.20 -1.68 5.99
CA PHE A 121 -5.25 -1.82 6.99
C PHE A 121 -4.69 -2.53 8.22
N ASN A 122 -5.08 -2.08 9.41
CA ASN A 122 -4.83 -2.79 10.66
C ASN A 122 -6.00 -2.56 11.64
N THR A 123 -5.82 -2.87 12.92
CA THR A 123 -6.82 -2.61 13.97
C THR A 123 -7.14 -1.14 14.18
N HIS A 124 -6.28 -0.22 13.75
CA HIS A 124 -6.49 1.22 13.86
C HIS A 124 -7.38 1.77 12.75
N GLY A 125 -7.25 1.24 11.53
CA GLY A 125 -8.08 1.65 10.40
C GLY A 125 -7.44 1.30 9.07
N GLY A 126 -7.86 2.01 8.02
CA GLY A 126 -7.26 1.95 6.70
C GLY A 126 -6.43 3.20 6.41
N SER A 127 -5.47 3.10 5.49
CA SER A 127 -4.68 4.22 5.01
C SER A 127 -5.28 4.89 3.78
N LYS A 128 -4.77 6.09 3.46
CA LYS A 128 -4.88 6.63 2.10
C LYS A 128 -4.14 5.74 1.10
N ARG A 129 -4.49 5.92 -0.16
CA ARG A 129 -3.83 5.26 -1.28
C ARG A 129 -2.50 5.95 -1.58
N LEU A 130 -1.42 5.18 -1.64
CA LEU A 130 -0.09 5.64 -2.03
C LEU A 130 0.23 5.14 -3.44
N ASP A 131 0.64 6.01 -4.35
CA ASP A 131 0.94 5.65 -5.73
C ASP A 131 2.11 4.66 -5.82
N PHE A 132 2.00 3.67 -6.70
CA PHE A 132 3.01 2.64 -6.94
C PHE A 132 2.96 2.15 -8.38
N THR A 133 4.04 1.58 -8.91
CA THR A 133 4.04 1.01 -10.27
C THR A 133 4.55 -0.44 -10.26
N VAL A 134 3.75 -1.35 -10.81
CA VAL A 134 4.20 -2.73 -11.06
C VAL A 134 4.96 -2.76 -12.38
N LEU A 135 6.18 -3.26 -12.37
CA LEU A 135 7.03 -3.39 -13.55
C LEU A 135 6.67 -4.65 -14.35
N SER A 136 6.90 -4.63 -15.67
CA SER A 136 6.73 -5.79 -16.54
C SER A 136 7.93 -6.72 -16.44
N THR A 137 7.69 -8.03 -16.26
CA THR A 137 8.72 -9.08 -16.37
C THR A 137 9.10 -9.36 -17.83
N GLY A 138 8.22 -9.01 -18.77
CA GLY A 138 8.55 -8.96 -20.19
C GLY A 138 9.44 -7.75 -20.40
N GLY A 139 10.72 -8.01 -20.63
CA GLY A 139 11.67 -6.98 -21.04
C GLY A 139 11.07 -6.18 -22.17
N ASP A 140 11.47 -4.92 -22.27
CA ASP A 140 11.35 -4.20 -23.52
C ASP A 140 11.98 -5.09 -24.59
N ASP A 141 11.14 -5.90 -25.25
CA ASP A 141 11.43 -6.43 -26.56
C ASP A 141 11.42 -5.16 -27.39
N THR A 142 12.56 -4.44 -27.34
CA THR A 142 12.89 -3.32 -28.20
C THR A 142 13.05 -3.94 -29.56
N GLY A 143 11.91 -4.38 -30.10
CA GLY A 143 11.78 -5.36 -31.13
C GLY A 143 12.86 -5.10 -32.14
N ASP A 144 13.73 -6.09 -32.23
CA ASP A 144 14.76 -6.26 -33.24
C ASP A 144 14.44 -5.35 -34.43
N THR A 145 15.14 -4.22 -34.55
CA THR A 145 15.11 -3.40 -35.76
C THR A 145 15.86 -4.19 -36.83
N ALA A 146 15.29 -5.34 -37.19
CA ALA A 146 15.79 -6.25 -38.18
C ALA A 146 15.72 -5.53 -39.52
N GLY A 147 16.91 -5.07 -39.94
CA GLY A 147 17.38 -5.04 -41.31
C GLY A 147 16.39 -4.51 -42.35
N ASP A 148 16.50 -3.21 -42.63
CA ASP A 148 16.29 -2.79 -44.02
C ASP A 148 17.61 -3.11 -44.75
N ASP A 149 17.69 -4.35 -45.24
CA ASP A 149 18.72 -4.79 -46.19
C ASP A 149 18.58 -3.96 -47.47
N THR A 150 19.36 -2.88 -47.58
CA THR A 150 19.56 -2.18 -48.85
C THR A 150 20.34 -3.09 -49.78
N ALA A 151 19.61 -3.94 -50.51
CA ALA A 151 20.15 -4.79 -51.55
C ALA A 151 20.85 -3.94 -52.63
N ASP A 152 22.16 -4.18 -52.74
CA ASP A 152 23.04 -3.71 -53.81
C ASP A 152 22.48 -4.09 -55.19
N THR A 153 22.05 -3.09 -55.98
CA THR A 153 21.92 -3.26 -57.43
C THR A 153 23.25 -2.92 -58.10
N SER A 154 24.16 -3.90 -58.14
CA SER A 154 25.30 -3.88 -59.07
C SER A 154 24.80 -4.24 -60.48
N GLY A 155 24.43 -3.21 -61.24
CA GLY A 155 24.16 -3.33 -62.68
C GLY A 155 25.47 -3.61 -63.42
N GLY A 156 25.64 -4.88 -63.84
CA GLY A 156 26.63 -5.26 -64.83
C GLY A 156 26.06 -5.03 -66.22
N ASP A 157 26.50 -3.98 -66.91
CA ASP A 157 26.30 -3.85 -68.35
C ASP A 157 27.41 -4.61 -69.08
N SER A 158 26.97 -5.56 -69.90
CA SER A 158 27.80 -6.42 -70.73
C SER A 158 28.11 -5.73 -72.06
N ASP A 159 29.38 -5.84 -72.46
CA ASP A 159 29.90 -5.56 -73.79
C ASP A 159 29.19 -6.39 -74.89
N SER A 160 28.92 -5.76 -76.04
CA SER A 160 28.77 -6.28 -77.42
C SER A 160 28.32 -5.08 -78.27
N GLU A 161 28.97 -4.58 -79.33
CA GLU A 161 29.89 -5.08 -80.37
C GLU A 161 30.83 -3.97 -80.85
#